data_AF-A0A5E4B101-F1
#
_entry.id   AF-A0A5E4B101-F1
#
_cell.length_a   1.000
_cell.length_b   1.000
_cell.length_c   1.000
_cell.angle_alpha   90.00
_cell.angle_beta   90.00
_cell.angle_gamma   90.00
#
_symmetry.space_group_name_H-M   'P 1'
#
loop_
_entity.id
_entity.type
_entity.pdbx_description
1 polymer ?
#
loop_
_entity_poly.entity_id
_entity_poly.type
_entity_poly.pdbx_seq_one_letter_code
_entity_poly.pdbx_strand_id
1 'polypeptide(L)'
;MTKEFETEVSKLQQQAIIENQAGRGEIDKLQHLLQLKDKEMNRVKKLAKNILDERTEVERFFLDALHQVKQQILLSRKHYKQIAQDAFNVKMRKAYAGKTEYPLIRTFDGREHSTNSVNQDLMEAEKWY
;
A
#
# COMPACT_ATOMS: atom_id res chain seq x y z
N MET A 1 53.00 -65.45 -9.46
CA MET A 1 51.53 -65.39 -9.52
C MET A 1 50.88 -64.87 -8.22
N THR A 2 51.06 -65.48 -7.04
CA THR A 2 50.39 -65.01 -5.80
C THR A 2 50.85 -63.64 -5.29
N LYS A 3 52.17 -63.38 -5.29
CA LYS A 3 52.71 -62.08 -4.82
C LYS A 3 52.31 -60.89 -5.70
N GLU A 4 52.28 -61.09 -7.02
CA GLU A 4 51.90 -60.02 -7.97
C GLU A 4 50.42 -59.66 -7.80
N PHE A 5 49.56 -60.67 -7.64
CA PHE A 5 48.14 -60.47 -7.36
C PHE A 5 47.91 -59.74 -6.02
N GLU A 6 48.62 -60.11 -4.95
CA GLU A 6 48.54 -59.41 -3.66
C GLU A 6 48.98 -57.93 -3.78
N THR A 7 50.02 -57.65 -4.57
CA THR A 7 50.46 -56.25 -4.80
C THR A 7 49.46 -55.44 -5.63
N GLU A 8 48.83 -56.04 -6.64
CA GLU A 8 47.78 -55.41 -7.44
C GLU A 8 46.54 -55.08 -6.57
N VAL A 9 46.10 -56.02 -5.75
CA VAL A 9 44.98 -55.83 -4.82
C VAL A 9 45.29 -54.72 -3.81
N SER A 10 46.49 -54.69 -3.25
CA SER A 10 46.90 -53.62 -2.32
C SER A 10 46.91 -52.24 -2.99
N LYS A 11 47.39 -52.15 -4.24
CA LYS A 11 47.37 -50.88 -5.00
C LYS A 11 45.94 -50.41 -5.27
N LEU A 12 45.04 -51.31 -5.67
CA LEU A 12 43.63 -51.01 -5.90
C LEU A 12 42.94 -50.52 -4.63
N GLN A 13 43.19 -51.16 -3.48
CA GLN A 13 42.66 -50.73 -2.19
C GLN A 13 43.17 -49.33 -1.81
N GLN A 14 44.46 -49.07 -2.01
CA GLN A 14 45.06 -47.78 -1.68
C GLN A 14 44.53 -46.66 -2.58
N GLN A 15 44.33 -46.94 -3.86
CA GLN A 15 43.70 -46.03 -4.82
C GLN A 15 42.24 -45.73 -4.42
N ALA A 16 41.46 -46.75 -4.07
CA ALA A 16 40.07 -46.59 -3.62
C ALA A 16 39.95 -45.78 -2.32
N ILE A 17 40.94 -45.87 -1.42
CA ILE A 17 41.01 -45.05 -0.20
C ILE A 17 41.27 -43.59 -0.55
N ILE A 18 42.23 -43.31 -1.44
CA ILE A 18 42.56 -41.95 -1.88
C ILE A 18 41.35 -41.30 -2.57
N GLU A 19 40.68 -42.03 -3.46
CA GLU A 19 39.47 -41.55 -4.15
C GLU A 19 38.32 -41.29 -3.18
N ASN A 20 38.09 -42.16 -2.18
CA ASN A 20 37.09 -41.91 -1.14
C ASN A 20 37.44 -40.69 -0.28
N GLN A 21 38.71 -40.48 0.05
CA GLN A 21 39.16 -39.31 0.82
C GLN A 21 38.95 -38.01 0.02
N ALA A 22 39.28 -38.02 -1.28
CA ALA A 22 39.01 -36.90 -2.17
C ALA A 22 37.50 -36.62 -2.27
N GLY A 23 36.68 -37.66 -2.46
CA GLY A 23 35.22 -37.56 -2.51
C GLY A 23 34.61 -37.01 -1.22
N ARG A 24 35.11 -37.42 -0.05
CA ARG A 24 34.69 -36.83 1.24
C ARG A 24 34.99 -35.33 1.31
N GLY A 25 36.18 -34.93 0.88
CA GLY A 25 36.55 -33.50 0.85
C GLY A 25 35.67 -32.66 -0.08
N GLU A 26 35.20 -33.22 -1.19
CA GLU A 26 34.23 -32.55 -2.07
C GLU A 26 32.84 -32.46 -1.45
N ILE A 27 32.37 -33.53 -0.81
CA ILE A 27 31.09 -33.54 -0.09
C ILE A 27 31.07 -32.45 1.00
N ASP A 28 32.15 -32.32 1.79
CA ASP A 28 32.24 -31.32 2.84
C ASP A 28 32.19 -29.89 2.28
N LYS A 29 32.86 -29.63 1.14
CA LYS A 29 32.80 -28.35 0.44
C LYS A 29 31.39 -28.02 -0.06
N LEU A 30 30.72 -29.01 -0.66
CA LEU A 30 29.35 -28.84 -1.16
C LEU A 30 28.37 -28.59 -0.01
N GLN A 31 28.50 -29.31 1.10
CA GLN A 31 27.68 -29.07 2.30
C GLN A 31 27.91 -27.67 2.86
N HIS A 32 29.15 -27.20 2.92
CA HIS A 32 29.45 -25.84 3.36
C HIS A 32 28.84 -24.77 2.43
N LEU A 33 28.97 -24.95 1.11
CA LEU A 33 28.39 -24.05 0.12
C LEU A 33 26.86 -24.00 0.26
N LEU A 34 26.22 -25.16 0.43
CA LEU A 34 24.78 -25.26 0.64
C LEU A 34 24.34 -24.46 1.88
N GLN A 35 25.05 -24.59 3.01
CA GLN A 35 24.76 -23.83 4.23
C GLN A 35 24.89 -22.31 4.02
N LEU A 36 25.87 -21.86 3.23
CA LEU A 36 26.02 -20.45 2.90
C LEU A 36 24.85 -19.96 2.02
N LYS A 37 24.43 -20.77 1.04
CA LYS A 37 23.28 -20.45 0.19
C LYS A 37 21.97 -20.41 0.96
N ASP A 38 21.76 -21.31 1.92
CA ASP A 38 20.59 -21.28 2.79
C ASP A 38 20.55 -20.01 3.67
N LYS A 39 21.70 -19.57 4.18
CA LYS A 39 21.80 -18.31 4.94
C LYS A 39 21.47 -17.10 4.07
N GLU A 40 22.00 -17.05 2.85
CA GLU A 40 21.71 -16.01 1.87
C GLU A 40 20.21 -15.99 1.52
N MET A 41 19.63 -17.15 1.22
CA MET A 41 18.21 -17.31 0.93
C MET A 41 17.33 -16.83 2.09
N ASN A 42 17.70 -17.14 3.33
CA ASN A 42 16.97 -16.67 4.50
C ASN A 42 17.02 -15.14 4.66
N ARG A 43 18.13 -14.50 4.28
CA ARG A 43 18.22 -13.03 4.26
C ARG A 43 17.31 -12.44 3.19
N VAL A 44 17.30 -13.01 1.98
CA VAL A 44 16.41 -12.58 0.88
C VAL A 44 14.94 -12.73 1.27
N LYS A 45 14.55 -13.86 1.87
CA LYS A 45 13.18 -14.07 2.36
C LYS A 45 12.75 -13.04 3.39
N LYS A 46 13.63 -12.70 4.34
CA LYS A 46 13.35 -11.65 5.35
C LYS A 46 13.19 -10.28 4.69
N LEU A 47 14.07 -9.94 3.74
CA LEU A 47 13.99 -8.67 3.02
C LEU A 47 12.68 -8.57 2.22
N ALA A 48 12.32 -9.63 1.49
CA ALA A 48 11.08 -9.67 0.72
C ALA A 48 9.84 -9.50 1.62
N LYS A 49 9.85 -10.14 2.79
CA LYS A 49 8.79 -9.95 3.78
C LYS A 49 8.71 -8.51 4.26
N ASN A 50 9.83 -7.90 4.64
CA ASN A 50 9.85 -6.51 5.12
C ASN A 50 9.31 -5.55 4.06
N ILE A 51 9.71 -5.72 2.79
CA ILE A 51 9.20 -4.90 1.68
C ILE A 51 7.67 -5.03 1.54
N LEU A 52 7.14 -6.24 1.67
CA LEU A 52 5.69 -6.48 1.60
C LEU A 52 4.97 -5.85 2.79
N ASP A 53 5.53 -5.97 4.00
CA ASP A 53 4.96 -5.40 5.22
C ASP A 53 4.93 -3.86 5.14
N GLU A 54 6.05 -3.23 4.76
CA GLU A 54 6.16 -1.78 4.55
C GLU A 54 5.20 -1.28 3.46
N ARG A 55 5.12 -1.99 2.32
CA ARG A 55 4.17 -1.65 1.25
C ARG A 55 2.73 -1.71 1.75
N THR A 56 2.38 -2.75 2.49
CA THR A 56 1.04 -2.93 3.04
C THR A 56 0.68 -1.83 4.02
N GLU A 57 1.64 -1.39 4.86
CA GLU A 57 1.45 -0.28 5.79
C GLU A 57 1.18 1.04 5.04
N VAL A 58 1.99 1.33 4.02
CA VAL A 58 1.83 2.54 3.19
C VAL A 58 0.49 2.54 2.45
N GLU A 59 0.08 1.40 1.89
CA GLU A 59 -1.22 1.28 1.22
C GLU A 59 -2.38 1.53 2.18
N ARG A 60 -2.33 0.98 3.40
CA ARG A 60 -3.33 1.24 4.44
C ARG A 60 -3.38 2.70 4.82
N PHE A 61 -2.22 3.32 5.04
CA PHE A 61 -2.13 4.75 5.35
C PHE A 61 -2.80 5.61 4.28
N PHE A 62 -2.54 5.35 2.99
CA PHE A 62 -3.17 6.11 1.91
C PHE A 62 -4.68 5.87 1.83
N LEU A 63 -5.14 4.64 2.01
CA LEU A 63 -6.58 4.34 2.02
C LEU A 63 -7.29 5.05 3.17
N ASP A 64 -6.70 5.06 4.36
CA ASP A 64 -7.23 5.75 5.53
C ASP A 64 -7.25 7.27 5.33
N ALA A 65 -6.17 7.84 4.79
CA ALA A 65 -6.10 9.26 4.47
C ALA A 65 -7.17 9.66 3.43
N LEU A 66 -7.32 8.90 2.35
CA LEU A 66 -8.36 9.13 1.33
C LEU A 66 -9.76 9.01 1.94
N HIS A 67 -9.98 8.04 2.83
CA HIS A 67 -11.24 7.91 3.54
C HIS A 67 -11.52 9.14 4.41
N GLN A 68 -10.54 9.59 5.20
CA GLN A 68 -10.68 10.78 6.05
C GLN A 68 -10.99 12.03 5.23
N VAL A 69 -10.25 12.27 4.13
CA VAL A 69 -10.50 13.41 3.24
C VAL A 69 -11.91 13.34 2.66
N LYS A 70 -12.36 12.16 2.21
CA LYS A 70 -13.74 11.97 1.73
C LYS A 70 -14.77 12.34 2.79
N GLN A 71 -14.58 11.91 4.04
CA GLN A 71 -15.49 12.27 5.14
C GLN A 71 -15.49 13.78 5.40
N GLN A 72 -14.31 14.41 5.43
CA GLN A 72 -14.18 15.85 5.62
C GLN A 72 -14.88 16.65 4.51
N ILE A 73 -14.76 16.22 3.25
CA ILE A 73 -15.46 16.82 2.12
C ILE A 73 -16.98 16.73 2.31
N LEU A 74 -17.50 15.57 2.68
CA LEU A 74 -18.94 15.39 2.92
C LEU A 74 -19.45 16.29 4.06
N LEU A 75 -18.71 16.34 5.17
CA LEU A 75 -19.03 17.21 6.30
C LEU A 75 -18.99 18.69 5.92
N SER A 76 -17.95 19.11 5.21
CA SER A 76 -17.78 20.49 4.72
C SER A 76 -18.93 20.90 3.80
N ARG A 77 -19.29 20.07 2.82
CA ARG A 77 -20.43 20.31 1.92
C ARG A 77 -21.75 20.44 2.67
N LYS A 78 -22.00 19.54 3.63
CA LYS A 78 -23.21 19.59 4.47
C LYS A 78 -23.25 20.87 5.30
N HIS A 79 -22.13 21.25 5.91
CA HIS A 79 -22.02 22.44 6.74
C HIS A 79 -22.20 23.72 5.93
N TYR A 80 -21.55 23.82 4.77
CA TYR A 80 -21.70 24.94 3.85
C TYR A 80 -23.16 25.13 3.43
N LYS A 81 -23.85 24.04 3.07
CA LYS A 81 -25.27 24.08 2.71
C LYS A 81 -26.15 24.59 3.85
N GLN A 82 -25.89 24.16 5.08
CA GLN A 82 -26.61 24.64 6.27
C GLN A 82 -26.37 26.13 6.49
N ILE A 83 -25.12 26.59 6.49
CA ILE A 83 -24.79 28.02 6.66
C ILE A 83 -25.44 28.87 5.57
N ALA A 84 -25.38 28.43 4.31
CA ALA A 84 -25.98 29.16 3.20
C ALA A 84 -27.51 29.27 3.36
N GLN A 85 -28.17 28.21 3.84
CA GLN A 85 -29.61 28.19 4.10
C GLN A 85 -29.98 29.14 5.24
N ASP A 86 -29.23 29.10 6.33
CA ASP A 86 -29.46 29.96 7.50
C ASP A 86 -29.25 31.43 7.15
N ALA A 87 -28.18 31.74 6.41
CA ALA A 87 -27.91 33.09 5.92
C ALA A 87 -29.03 33.60 5.00
N PHE A 88 -29.53 32.77 4.09
CA PHE A 88 -30.67 33.09 3.24
C PHE A 88 -31.94 33.36 4.07
N ASN A 89 -32.25 32.48 5.03
CA ASN A 89 -33.42 32.62 5.91
C ASN A 89 -33.35 33.88 6.79
N VAL A 90 -32.15 34.25 7.26
CA VAL A 90 -31.94 35.51 7.99
C VAL A 90 -32.18 36.71 7.09
N LYS A 91 -31.66 36.71 5.85
CA LYS A 91 -31.92 37.79 4.88
C LYS A 91 -33.41 37.92 4.55
N MET A 92 -34.10 36.81 4.32
CA MET A 92 -35.57 36.78 4.11
C MET A 92 -36.33 37.41 5.28
N ARG A 93 -36.00 37.04 6.53
CA ARG A 93 -36.63 37.61 7.72
C ARG A 93 -36.37 39.11 7.89
N LYS A 94 -35.14 39.57 7.59
CA LYS A 94 -34.81 41.00 7.61
C LYS A 94 -35.58 41.78 6.55
N ALA A 95 -35.73 41.21 5.36
CA ALA A 95 -36.49 41.81 4.28
C ALA A 95 -37.98 41.89 4.59
N TYR A 96 -38.54 40.82 5.17
CA TYR A 96 -39.92 40.81 5.66
C TYR A 96 -40.17 41.89 6.72
N ALA A 97 -39.22 42.14 7.60
CA ALA A 97 -39.27 43.22 8.59
C ALA A 97 -39.02 44.63 8.00
N GLY A 98 -38.91 44.77 6.68
CA GLY A 98 -38.66 46.04 5.99
C GLY A 98 -37.25 46.62 6.19
N LYS A 99 -36.31 45.84 6.72
CA LYS A 99 -34.94 46.31 7.02
C LYS A 99 -33.99 46.22 5.83
N THR A 100 -34.28 45.37 4.86
CA THR A 100 -33.47 45.12 3.65
C THR A 100 -34.35 44.70 2.48
N GLU A 101 -33.81 44.61 1.28
CA GLU A 101 -34.49 43.99 0.14
C GLU A 101 -34.52 42.46 0.24
N TYR A 102 -35.47 41.83 -0.45
CA TYR A 102 -35.58 40.37 -0.51
C TYR A 102 -34.41 39.77 -1.30
N PRO A 103 -33.74 38.73 -0.79
CA PRO A 103 -32.70 38.02 -1.55
C PRO A 103 -33.31 37.29 -2.76
N LEU A 104 -32.51 37.12 -3.82
CA LEU A 104 -32.88 36.30 -4.98
C LEU A 104 -33.22 34.87 -4.54
N ILE A 105 -34.24 34.28 -5.16
CA ILE A 105 -34.67 32.90 -4.89
C ILE A 105 -33.48 31.97 -5.08
N ARG A 106 -33.20 31.19 -4.03
CA ARG A 106 -32.10 30.23 -4.00
C ARG A 106 -32.62 28.86 -3.58
N THR A 107 -32.17 27.82 -4.27
CA THR A 107 -32.58 26.44 -3.99
C THR A 107 -31.49 25.68 -3.24
N PHE A 108 -31.95 24.68 -2.49
CA PHE A 108 -31.12 23.85 -1.62
C PHE A 108 -31.44 22.36 -1.79
N ASP A 109 -32.43 22.01 -2.61
CA ASP A 109 -32.87 20.63 -2.84
C ASP A 109 -32.09 19.93 -3.96
N GLY A 110 -31.38 20.68 -4.80
CA GLY A 110 -30.50 20.14 -5.81
C GLY A 110 -31.18 19.71 -7.11
N ARG A 111 -32.33 20.31 -7.44
CA ARG A 111 -32.99 20.08 -8.73
C ARG A 111 -32.11 20.50 -9.90
N GLU A 112 -32.11 19.68 -10.95
CA GLU A 112 -31.26 19.84 -12.15
C GLU A 112 -31.53 21.15 -12.90
N HIS A 113 -32.76 21.67 -12.88
CA HIS A 113 -33.14 22.90 -13.58
C HIS A 113 -33.07 24.16 -12.71
N SER A 114 -32.40 24.11 -11.56
CA SER A 114 -32.25 25.30 -10.73
C SER A 114 -31.13 26.21 -11.23
N THR A 115 -31.47 27.47 -11.50
CA THR A 115 -30.53 28.50 -11.98
C THR A 115 -29.76 29.23 -10.87
N ASN A 116 -30.15 29.05 -9.60
CA ASN A 116 -29.46 29.62 -8.44
C ASN A 116 -29.52 28.62 -7.28
N SER A 117 -28.57 27.67 -7.28
CA SER A 117 -28.52 26.55 -6.35
C SER A 117 -27.20 26.52 -5.59
N VAL A 118 -27.26 26.24 -4.28
CA VAL A 118 -26.05 26.00 -3.47
C VAL A 118 -25.17 24.89 -4.04
N ASN A 119 -25.78 23.90 -4.72
CA ASN A 119 -25.00 22.81 -5.30
C ASN A 119 -24.12 23.29 -6.46
N GLN A 120 -24.52 24.36 -7.16
CA GLN A 120 -23.70 24.93 -8.21
C GLN A 120 -22.44 25.57 -7.63
N ASP A 121 -22.54 26.30 -6.51
CA ASP A 121 -21.38 26.84 -5.79
C ASP A 121 -20.40 25.72 -5.37
N LEU A 122 -20.94 24.57 -4.93
CA LEU A 122 -20.12 23.40 -4.57
C LEU A 122 -19.44 22.75 -5.79
N MET A 123 -20.13 22.67 -6.93
CA MET A 123 -19.55 22.17 -8.19
C MET A 123 -18.53 23.15 -8.78
N GLU A 124 -18.76 24.45 -8.66
CA GLU A 124 -17.81 25.47 -9.09
C GLU A 124 -16.56 25.39 -8.23
N ALA A 125 -16.68 25.25 -6.91
CA ALA A 125 -15.52 25.08 -6.03
C ALA A 125 -14.66 23.85 -6.37
N GLU A 126 -15.25 22.77 -6.90
CA GLU A 126 -14.49 21.61 -7.41
C GLU A 126 -13.62 21.93 -8.63
N LYS A 127 -13.94 22.96 -9.42
CA LYS A 127 -13.17 23.33 -10.62
C LYS A 127 -11.89 24.13 -10.35
N TRP A 128 -11.72 24.61 -9.11
CA TRP A 128 -10.60 25.47 -8.72
C TRP A 128 -9.39 24.67 -8.19
N TYR A 129 -9.47 23.33 -8.23
CA TYR A 129 -8.42 22.37 -7.91
C TYR A 129 -8.23 21.41 -9.08
#